data_AF-A0A918TEW3-F1
#
_entry.id   AF-A0A918TEW3-F1
#
_cell.length_a   1.000
_cell.length_b   1.000
_cell.length_c   1.000
_cell.angle_alpha   90.00
_cell.angle_beta   90.00
_cell.angle_gamma   90.00
#
_symmetry.space_group_name_H-M   'P 1'
#
loop_
_entity.id
_entity.type
_entity.pdbx_description
1 polymer ?
#
loop_
_entity_poly.entity_id
_entity_poly.type
_entity_poly.pdbx_seq_one_letter_code
_entity_poly.pdbx_strand_id
1 'polypeptide(L)'
;MSKKHPEEEAPLREHSYDGIQEYDHKLPNWWLYTLYGAIVYFVVDWGLYYKTDWFDTDQEKVVAEIEAIAAKRDKALADTLATLDDKSLVHTWATDGAVVARGEAIYNQVCVGCHAADMTATMVAGDQKIPLPGLSLVDGEWKYGATPLDIFKIINDGTPAESTGHNGARMQPWGQTYSAKQVAELTAYIISKNPTDFTAY
;
A
#
# COMPACT_ATOMS: atom_id res chain seq x y z
N MET A 1 14.31 -17.75 -59.08
CA MET A 1 12.86 -17.75 -58.82
C MET A 1 12.44 -19.19 -58.54
N SER A 2 12.24 -19.54 -57.26
CA SER A 2 11.80 -20.90 -56.90
C SER A 2 10.34 -21.06 -57.31
N LYS A 3 10.06 -22.01 -58.21
CA LYS A 3 8.70 -22.36 -58.62
C LYS A 3 7.99 -22.96 -57.40
N LYS A 4 7.00 -22.27 -56.84
CA LYS A 4 6.03 -22.90 -55.93
C LYS A 4 5.30 -23.97 -56.72
N HIS A 5 5.44 -25.24 -56.32
CA HIS A 5 4.52 -26.29 -56.73
C HIS A 5 3.10 -25.89 -56.28
N PRO A 6 2.06 -26.11 -57.11
CA PRO A 6 0.68 -25.99 -56.64
C PRO A 6 0.48 -27.05 -55.56
N GLU A 7 0.13 -26.64 -54.34
CA GLU A 7 -0.26 -27.57 -53.29
C GLU A 7 -1.55 -28.25 -53.73
N GLU A 8 -1.51 -29.57 -53.91
CA GLU A 8 -2.69 -30.42 -54.04
C GLU A 8 -3.52 -30.22 -52.76
N GLU A 9 -4.80 -29.82 -52.88
CA GLU A 9 -5.66 -29.56 -51.73
C GLU A 9 -5.71 -30.82 -50.85
N ALA A 10 -5.49 -30.67 -49.54
CA ALA A 10 -5.45 -31.80 -48.62
C ALA A 10 -6.78 -32.58 -48.68
N PRO A 11 -6.78 -33.90 -48.49
CA PRO A 11 -8.01 -34.67 -48.52
C PRO A 11 -8.95 -34.20 -47.40
N LEU A 12 -10.25 -34.11 -47.72
CA LEU A 12 -11.29 -33.91 -46.74
C LEU A 12 -11.47 -35.18 -45.90
N ARG A 13 -11.71 -35.01 -44.60
CA ARG A 13 -12.07 -36.10 -43.71
C ARG A 13 -13.47 -36.63 -44.03
N GLU A 14 -13.67 -37.93 -43.84
CA GLU A 14 -14.90 -38.63 -44.23
C GLU A 14 -16.16 -38.14 -43.48
N HIS A 15 -16.00 -37.65 -42.25
CA HIS A 15 -17.11 -37.22 -41.41
C HIS A 15 -17.50 -35.77 -41.70
N SER A 16 -18.81 -35.52 -41.79
CA SER A 16 -19.40 -34.18 -41.85
C SER A 16 -20.22 -33.91 -40.60
N TYR A 17 -20.04 -32.74 -40.02
CA TYR A 17 -20.81 -32.26 -38.88
C TYR A 17 -21.55 -31.00 -39.30
N ASP A 18 -22.89 -31.07 -39.37
CA ASP A 18 -23.74 -29.94 -39.76
C ASP A 18 -23.34 -29.29 -41.09
N GLY A 19 -22.97 -30.13 -42.08
CA GLY A 19 -22.52 -29.67 -43.40
C GLY A 19 -21.08 -29.12 -43.44
N ILE A 20 -20.37 -29.04 -42.31
CA ILE A 20 -18.95 -28.67 -42.25
C ILE A 20 -18.09 -29.94 -42.32
N GLN A 21 -17.01 -29.89 -43.11
CA GLN A 21 -16.00 -30.94 -43.22
C GLN A 21 -14.61 -30.35 -43.01
N GLU A 22 -13.71 -31.15 -42.44
CA GLU A 22 -12.35 -30.74 -42.11
C GLU A 22 -11.34 -31.22 -43.14
N TYR A 23 -10.35 -30.38 -43.46
CA TYR A 23 -9.19 -30.74 -44.27
C TYR A 23 -8.12 -31.43 -43.41
N ASP A 24 -7.53 -32.52 -43.90
CA ASP A 24 -6.42 -33.20 -43.24
C ASP A 24 -5.07 -32.57 -43.62
N HIS A 25 -4.89 -31.28 -43.30
CA HIS A 25 -3.62 -30.60 -43.50
C HIS A 25 -2.60 -30.99 -42.43
N LYS A 26 -1.34 -31.17 -42.85
CA LYS A 26 -0.21 -31.19 -41.91
C LYS A 26 -0.12 -29.83 -41.20
N LEU A 27 0.31 -29.87 -39.93
CA LEU A 27 0.56 -28.65 -39.18
C LEU A 27 1.66 -27.81 -39.86
N PRO A 28 1.52 -26.48 -39.95
CA PRO A 28 2.56 -25.63 -40.52
C PRO A 28 3.88 -25.76 -39.76
N ASN A 29 4.99 -25.93 -40.48
CA ASN A 29 6.31 -26.11 -39.86
C ASN A 29 6.69 -24.94 -38.94
N TRP A 30 6.32 -23.70 -39.29
CA TRP A 30 6.57 -22.54 -38.43
C TRP A 30 5.86 -22.66 -37.07
N TRP A 31 4.63 -23.18 -37.06
CA TRP A 31 3.86 -23.41 -35.85
C TRP A 31 4.52 -24.49 -34.99
N LEU A 32 4.96 -25.59 -35.61
CA LEU A 32 5.70 -26.64 -34.92
C LEU A 32 7.02 -26.12 -34.33
N TYR A 33 7.76 -25.28 -35.06
CA TYR A 33 8.98 -24.66 -34.52
C TYR A 33 8.69 -23.76 -33.32
N THR A 34 7.61 -22.98 -33.34
CA THR A 34 7.23 -22.17 -32.18
C THR A 34 6.80 -23.03 -30.99
N LEU A 35 6.05 -24.11 -31.23
CA LEU A 35 5.62 -25.04 -30.17
C LEU A 35 6.83 -25.72 -29.52
N TYR A 36 7.70 -26.35 -30.32
CA TYR A 36 8.89 -27.03 -29.80
C TYR A 36 9.91 -26.04 -29.21
N GLY A 37 10.01 -24.83 -29.76
CA GLY A 37 10.80 -23.76 -29.19
C GLY A 37 10.33 -23.36 -27.80
N ALA A 38 9.02 -23.21 -27.59
CA ALA A 38 8.44 -22.92 -26.28
C ALA A 38 8.69 -24.07 -25.27
N ILE A 39 8.60 -25.32 -25.71
CA ILE A 39 8.89 -26.50 -24.85
C ILE A 39 10.36 -26.49 -24.42
N VAL A 40 11.29 -26.30 -25.36
CA VAL A 40 12.72 -26.24 -25.05
C VAL A 40 13.03 -25.06 -24.12
N TYR A 41 12.47 -23.88 -24.42
CA TYR A 41 12.59 -22.71 -23.55
C TYR A 41 12.13 -23.02 -22.13
N PHE A 42 10.93 -23.59 -21.97
CA PHE A 42 10.40 -23.93 -20.65
C PHE A 42 11.29 -24.90 -19.88
N VAL A 43 11.76 -25.98 -20.52
CA VAL A 43 12.62 -26.97 -19.84
C VAL A 43 13.96 -26.36 -19.42
N VAL A 44 14.54 -25.50 -20.26
CA VAL A 44 15.78 -24.78 -19.94
C VAL A 44 15.53 -23.80 -18.79
N ASP A 45 14.54 -22.92 -18.92
CA ASP A 45 14.18 -21.92 -17.91
C ASP A 45 13.87 -22.56 -16.56
N TRP A 46 13.02 -23.60 -16.54
CA TRP A 46 12.71 -24.36 -15.33
C TRP A 46 13.94 -24.99 -14.70
N GLY A 47 14.82 -25.58 -15.52
CA GLY A 47 16.07 -26.16 -15.05
C GLY A 47 17.01 -25.11 -14.44
N LEU A 48 17.20 -23.99 -15.12
CA LEU A 48 18.04 -22.90 -14.63
C LEU A 48 17.46 -22.26 -13.37
N TYR A 49 16.16 -21.98 -13.34
CA TYR A 49 15.49 -21.32 -12.22
C TYR A 49 15.45 -22.19 -10.95
N TYR A 50 15.16 -23.49 -11.06
CA TYR A 50 14.97 -24.36 -9.88
C TYR A 50 16.18 -25.24 -9.51
N LYS A 51 17.15 -25.42 -10.42
CA LYS A 51 18.31 -26.31 -10.17
C LYS A 51 19.64 -25.58 -10.09
N THR A 52 19.67 -24.29 -10.36
CA THR A 52 20.87 -23.47 -10.32
C THR A 52 20.59 -22.15 -9.64
N ASP A 53 21.62 -21.52 -9.08
CA ASP A 53 21.52 -20.18 -8.47
C ASP A 53 21.80 -19.09 -9.51
N TRP A 54 21.52 -19.36 -10.79
CA TRP A 54 21.86 -18.44 -11.87
C TRP A 54 20.88 -17.26 -11.96
N PHE A 55 19.68 -17.42 -11.37
CA PHE A 55 18.66 -16.39 -11.28
C PHE A 55 18.16 -16.28 -9.83
N ASP A 56 17.96 -15.05 -9.36
CA ASP A 56 17.23 -14.83 -8.12
C ASP A 56 15.78 -15.30 -8.29
N THR A 57 15.27 -15.96 -7.26
CA THR A 57 13.86 -16.32 -7.18
C THR A 57 12.98 -15.08 -7.13
N ASP A 58 11.73 -15.22 -7.55
CA ASP A 58 10.76 -14.12 -7.47
C ASP A 58 10.59 -13.62 -6.02
N GLN A 59 10.69 -14.53 -5.04
CA GLN A 59 10.63 -14.17 -3.63
C GLN A 59 11.83 -13.30 -3.22
N GLU A 60 13.05 -13.65 -3.61
CA GLU A 60 14.25 -12.86 -3.30
C GLU A 60 14.19 -11.47 -3.94
N LYS A 61 13.74 -11.37 -5.20
CA LYS A 61 13.56 -10.09 -5.88
C LYS A 61 12.56 -9.20 -5.14
N VAL A 62 11.42 -9.76 -4.73
CA VAL A 62 10.40 -9.01 -3.98
C VAL A 62 10.93 -8.58 -2.61
N VAL A 63 11.63 -9.46 -1.90
CA VAL A 63 12.24 -9.13 -0.60
C VAL A 63 13.27 -8.01 -0.76
N ALA A 64 14.17 -8.11 -1.74
CA ALA A 64 15.17 -7.08 -2.01
C ALA A 64 14.54 -5.71 -2.32
N GLU A 65 13.45 -5.69 -3.09
CA GLU A 65 12.73 -4.45 -3.40
C GLU A 65 12.03 -3.87 -2.15
N ILE A 66 11.40 -4.72 -1.32
CA ILE A 66 10.80 -4.30 -0.05
C ILE A 66 11.86 -3.70 0.87
N GLU A 67 13.02 -4.34 1.02
CA GLU A 67 14.13 -3.85 1.84
C GLU A 67 14.67 -2.52 1.32
N ALA A 68 14.83 -2.38 -0.01
CA ALA A 68 15.26 -1.13 -0.62
C ALA A 68 14.26 0.02 -0.40
N ILE A 69 12.96 -0.27 -0.46
CA ILE A 69 11.91 0.70 -0.15
C ILE A 69 11.95 1.06 1.34
N ALA A 70 12.02 0.07 2.23
CA ALA A 70 12.11 0.29 3.68
C ALA A 70 13.30 1.19 4.04
N ALA A 71 14.49 0.91 3.50
CA ALA A 71 15.68 1.73 3.74
C ALA A 71 15.51 3.19 3.28
N LYS A 72 14.83 3.44 2.15
CA LYS A 72 14.51 4.80 1.69
C LYS A 72 13.52 5.50 2.63
N ARG A 73 12.52 4.78 3.14
CA ARG A 73 11.54 5.31 4.10
C ARG A 73 12.20 5.65 5.43
N ASP A 74 13.02 4.76 5.97
CA ASP A 74 13.73 4.95 7.23
C ASP A 74 14.67 6.16 7.15
N LYS A 75 15.37 6.31 6.03
CA LYS A 75 16.20 7.49 5.78
C LYS A 75 15.36 8.78 5.75
N ALA A 76 14.25 8.80 5.00
CA ALA A 76 13.38 9.98 4.93
C ALA A 76 12.74 10.33 6.29
N LEU A 77 12.41 9.31 7.09
CA LEU A 77 11.94 9.47 8.46
C LEU A 77 13.03 10.08 9.34
N ALA A 78 14.26 9.54 9.30
CA ALA A 78 15.39 10.06 10.05
C ALA A 78 15.71 11.51 9.67
N ASP A 79 15.72 11.84 8.38
CA ASP A 79 15.94 13.19 7.88
C ASP A 79 14.86 14.17 8.38
N THR A 80 13.60 13.72 8.46
CA THR A 80 12.49 14.52 9.01
C THR A 80 12.67 14.73 10.51
N LEU A 81 12.88 13.66 11.26
CA LEU A 81 13.05 13.69 12.72
C LEU A 81 14.31 14.44 13.17
N ALA A 82 15.32 14.58 12.32
CA ALA A 82 16.49 15.41 12.61
C ALA A 82 16.15 16.91 12.73
N THR A 83 15.02 17.34 12.17
CA THR A 83 14.57 18.74 12.17
C THR A 83 13.25 18.96 12.91
N LEU A 84 12.55 17.88 13.22
CA LEU A 84 11.24 17.91 13.87
C LEU A 84 11.40 17.63 15.36
N ASP A 85 10.95 18.57 16.18
CA ASP A 85 10.84 18.43 17.63
C ASP A 85 9.47 18.89 18.14
N ASP A 86 9.18 18.66 19.43
CA ASP A 86 7.91 19.02 20.06
C ASP A 86 7.56 20.51 19.89
N LYS A 87 8.54 21.38 20.05
CA LYS A 87 8.35 22.84 19.97
C LYS A 87 8.05 23.29 18.55
N SER A 88 8.77 22.73 17.58
CA SER A 88 8.57 23.00 16.17
C SER A 88 7.17 22.57 15.74
N LEU A 89 6.69 21.40 16.19
CA LEU A 89 5.35 20.90 15.91
C LEU A 89 4.28 21.87 16.44
N VAL A 90 4.44 22.36 17.67
CA VAL A 90 3.44 23.24 18.32
C VAL A 90 3.51 24.68 17.82
N HIS A 91 4.70 25.27 17.74
CA HIS A 91 4.84 26.71 17.47
C HIS A 91 5.07 27.07 16.01
N THR A 92 5.51 26.14 15.18
CA THR A 92 5.80 26.41 13.75
C THR A 92 4.83 25.68 12.83
N TRP A 93 4.63 24.38 13.03
CA TRP A 93 3.83 23.58 12.10
C TRP A 93 2.32 23.73 12.38
N ALA A 94 1.89 23.64 13.64
CA ALA A 94 0.48 23.77 14.02
C ALA A 94 -0.06 25.21 13.87
N THR A 95 0.82 26.21 13.71
CA THR A 95 0.46 27.61 13.50
C THR A 95 0.49 28.02 12.02
N ASP A 96 1.10 27.23 11.14
CA ASP A 96 1.10 27.45 9.70
C ASP A 96 -0.21 26.90 9.09
N GLY A 97 -1.10 27.81 8.67
CA GLY A 97 -2.39 27.45 8.10
C GLY A 97 -2.31 26.55 6.85
N ALA A 98 -1.24 26.64 6.05
CA ALA A 98 -1.07 25.77 4.89
C ALA A 98 -0.66 24.35 5.31
N VAL A 99 0.18 24.22 6.34
CA VAL A 99 0.54 22.93 6.95
C VAL A 99 -0.69 22.27 7.56
N VAL A 100 -1.45 23.01 8.38
CA VAL A 100 -2.67 22.54 9.03
C VAL A 100 -3.71 22.09 8.00
N ALA A 101 -3.92 22.85 6.92
CA ALA A 101 -4.86 22.48 5.87
C ALA A 101 -4.48 21.17 5.14
N ARG A 102 -3.18 20.90 4.95
CA ARG A 102 -2.74 19.61 4.38
C ARG A 102 -2.95 18.45 5.34
N GLY A 103 -2.69 18.66 6.63
CA GLY A 103 -2.99 17.69 7.68
C GLY A 103 -4.49 17.37 7.79
N GLU A 104 -5.34 18.40 7.72
CA GLU A 104 -6.80 18.25 7.72
C GLU A 104 -7.29 17.40 6.54
N ALA A 105 -6.75 17.62 5.34
CA ALA A 105 -7.10 16.84 4.17
C ALA A 105 -6.80 15.35 4.36
N ILE A 106 -5.65 15.02 4.97
CA ILE A 106 -5.29 13.64 5.31
C ILE A 106 -6.24 13.09 6.37
N TYR A 107 -6.50 13.85 7.44
CA TYR A 107 -7.41 13.44 8.52
C TYR A 107 -8.80 13.07 7.98
N ASN A 108 -9.36 13.91 7.11
CA ASN A 108 -10.66 13.70 6.49
C ASN A 108 -10.70 12.48 5.57
N GLN A 109 -9.56 12.06 5.02
CA GLN A 109 -9.48 10.90 4.16
C GLN A 109 -9.43 9.59 4.96
N VAL A 110 -8.68 9.54 6.07
CA VAL A 110 -8.34 8.26 6.72
C VAL A 110 -8.61 8.16 8.22
N CYS A 111 -8.79 9.27 8.92
CA CYS A 111 -8.96 9.28 10.39
C CYS A 111 -10.43 9.36 10.82
N VAL A 112 -11.28 10.06 10.05
CA VAL A 112 -12.67 10.35 10.42
C VAL A 112 -13.54 9.12 10.66
N GLY A 113 -13.25 8.00 9.98
CA GLY A 113 -14.01 6.76 10.16
C GLY A 113 -13.89 6.18 11.58
N CYS A 114 -12.79 6.46 12.28
CA CYS A 114 -12.53 5.96 13.63
C CYS A 114 -12.57 7.06 14.70
N HIS A 115 -12.18 8.28 14.36
CA HIS A 115 -12.07 9.39 15.30
C HIS A 115 -13.16 10.47 15.13
N ALA A 116 -14.10 10.28 14.20
CA ALA A 116 -15.11 11.25 13.79
C ALA A 116 -14.53 12.52 13.16
N ALA A 117 -15.35 13.31 12.45
CA ALA A 117 -14.91 14.58 11.88
C ALA A 117 -14.64 15.66 12.94
N ASP A 118 -15.36 15.59 14.06
CA ASP A 118 -15.22 16.48 15.21
C ASP A 118 -14.20 15.99 16.25
N MET A 119 -13.44 14.93 15.93
CA MET A 119 -12.43 14.33 16.80
C MET A 119 -12.96 13.69 18.10
N THR A 120 -14.28 13.62 18.32
CA THR A 120 -14.86 13.07 19.55
C THR A 120 -14.82 11.55 19.62
N ALA A 121 -14.43 10.88 18.51
CA ALA A 121 -14.54 9.43 18.31
C ALA A 121 -15.94 8.88 18.62
N THR A 122 -16.99 9.67 18.34
CA THR A 122 -18.37 9.23 18.47
C THR A 122 -19.19 9.62 17.26
N MET A 123 -20.26 8.87 17.01
CA MET A 123 -21.28 9.23 16.02
C MET A 123 -22.66 9.22 16.67
N VAL A 124 -23.60 9.97 16.08
CA VAL A 124 -24.99 10.01 16.52
C VAL A 124 -25.84 9.18 15.55
N ALA A 125 -26.59 8.21 16.08
CA ALA A 125 -27.56 7.43 15.34
C ALA A 125 -28.92 7.53 16.06
N GLY A 126 -29.83 8.33 15.52
CA GLY A 126 -31.06 8.72 16.25
C GLY A 126 -30.71 9.51 17.52
N ASP A 127 -31.25 9.09 18.66
CA ASP A 127 -30.99 9.71 19.96
C ASP A 127 -29.79 9.09 20.71
N GLN A 128 -29.05 8.17 20.07
CA GLN A 128 -27.95 7.45 20.71
C GLN A 128 -26.58 7.94 20.23
N LYS A 129 -25.70 8.24 21.20
CA LYS A 129 -24.26 8.48 20.98
C LYS A 129 -23.53 7.14 20.99
N ILE A 130 -22.91 6.77 19.87
CA ILE A 130 -22.23 5.49 19.68
C ILE A 130 -20.71 5.76 19.59
N PRO A 131 -19.87 5.07 20.37
CA PRO A 131 -18.43 5.18 20.24
C PRO A 131 -17.95 4.56 18.93
N LEU A 132 -17.06 5.27 18.24
CA LEU A 132 -16.31 4.76 17.09
C LEU A 132 -15.06 3.99 17.56
N PRO A 133 -14.40 3.20 16.69
CA PRO A 133 -13.24 2.39 17.07
C PRO A 133 -12.07 3.17 17.71
N GLY A 134 -11.87 4.44 17.32
CA GLY A 134 -10.81 5.31 17.84
C GLY A 134 -11.10 5.81 19.26
N LEU A 135 -10.15 6.53 19.84
CA LEU A 135 -10.35 7.31 21.08
C LEU A 135 -10.59 8.78 20.72
N SER A 136 -11.29 9.50 21.59
CA SER A 136 -11.45 10.95 21.43
C SER A 136 -10.06 11.60 21.41
N LEU A 137 -9.91 12.60 20.56
CA LEU A 137 -8.68 13.39 20.42
C LEU A 137 -8.86 14.82 20.94
N VAL A 138 -10.00 15.12 21.58
CA VAL A 138 -10.39 16.48 22.04
C VAL A 138 -10.91 16.50 23.49
N ASP A 139 -10.67 15.42 24.24
CA ASP A 139 -11.04 15.32 25.67
C ASP A 139 -9.88 15.61 26.61
N GLY A 140 -8.68 15.89 26.08
CA GLY A 140 -7.47 16.11 26.86
C GLY A 140 -6.81 14.83 27.39
N GLU A 141 -7.31 13.64 27.03
CA GLU A 141 -6.80 12.36 27.53
C GLU A 141 -5.98 11.60 26.47
N TRP A 142 -4.68 11.51 26.71
CA TRP A 142 -3.73 10.89 25.77
C TRP A 142 -3.21 9.54 26.30
N LYS A 143 -3.86 8.43 25.89
CA LYS A 143 -3.62 7.08 26.45
C LYS A 143 -2.26 6.46 26.13
N TYR A 144 -1.70 6.73 24.95
CA TYR A 144 -0.51 6.03 24.43
C TYR A 144 0.72 6.94 24.24
N GLY A 145 0.66 8.15 24.80
CA GLY A 145 1.70 9.18 24.68
C GLY A 145 1.08 10.56 24.48
N ALA A 146 1.60 11.55 25.19
CA ALA A 146 0.98 12.87 25.35
C ALA A 146 1.88 14.02 24.86
N THR A 147 3.09 13.72 24.38
CA THR A 147 3.94 14.73 23.75
C THR A 147 3.59 14.88 22.26
N PRO A 148 3.84 16.05 21.63
CA PRO A 148 3.66 16.21 20.18
C PRO A 148 4.35 15.12 19.34
N LEU A 149 5.60 14.76 19.69
CA LEU A 149 6.33 13.69 19.03
C LEU A 149 5.78 12.29 19.34
N ASP A 150 5.16 12.06 20.49
CA ASP A 150 4.48 10.78 20.74
C ASP A 150 3.26 10.63 19.83
N ILE A 151 2.51 11.71 19.60
CA ILE A 151 1.38 11.69 18.66
C ILE A 151 1.87 11.39 17.25
N PHE A 152 2.96 12.04 16.82
CA PHE A 152 3.62 11.72 15.56
C PHE A 152 3.99 10.22 15.47
N LYS A 153 4.63 9.68 16.51
CA LYS A 153 5.05 8.26 16.55
C LYS A 153 3.85 7.32 16.50
N ILE A 154 2.78 7.58 17.26
CA ILE A 154 1.56 6.77 17.23
C ILE A 154 0.95 6.75 15.83
N ILE A 155 0.94 7.87 15.12
CA ILE A 155 0.45 7.93 13.74
C ILE A 155 1.40 7.16 12.80
N ASN A 156 2.71 7.35 12.94
CA ASN A 156 3.71 6.72 12.08
C ASN A 156 3.74 5.19 12.26
N ASP A 157 3.82 4.72 13.50
CA ASP A 157 4.10 3.34 13.89
C ASP A 157 2.82 2.55 14.21
N GLY A 158 1.69 3.24 14.35
CA GLY A 158 0.45 2.66 14.82
C GLY A 158 0.40 2.56 16.36
N THR A 159 -0.74 2.12 16.88
CA THR A 159 -0.88 1.91 18.33
C THR A 159 -0.16 0.63 18.78
N PRO A 160 0.35 0.55 20.02
CA PRO A 160 1.02 -0.64 20.57
C PRO A 160 0.19 -1.92 20.42
N ALA A 161 0.83 -3.09 20.43
CA ALA A 161 0.16 -4.37 20.20
C ALA A 161 -0.92 -4.66 21.26
N GLU A 162 -0.70 -4.23 22.49
CA GLU A 162 -1.60 -4.31 23.64
C GLU A 162 -2.70 -3.25 23.65
N SER A 163 -2.74 -2.36 22.66
CA SER A 163 -3.75 -1.31 22.61
C SER A 163 -5.17 -1.89 22.46
N THR A 164 -6.07 -1.28 23.21
CA THR A 164 -7.50 -1.61 23.25
C THR A 164 -8.26 -0.32 22.97
N GLY A 165 -8.45 -0.02 21.68
CA GLY A 165 -9.46 0.96 21.25
C GLY A 165 -10.86 0.45 21.59
N HIS A 166 -11.89 1.17 21.15
CA HIS A 166 -13.26 0.66 21.29
C HIS A 166 -13.38 -0.65 20.50
N ASN A 167 -13.97 -1.66 21.14
CA ASN A 167 -14.08 -3.03 20.61
C ASN A 167 -12.73 -3.71 20.27
N GLY A 168 -11.63 -3.28 20.89
CA GLY A 168 -10.30 -3.87 20.67
C GLY A 168 -9.62 -3.45 19.36
N ALA A 169 -10.12 -2.39 18.71
CA ALA A 169 -9.52 -1.86 17.50
C ALA A 169 -8.13 -1.27 17.76
N ARG A 170 -7.25 -1.36 16.76
CA ARG A 170 -5.89 -0.84 16.77
C ARG A 170 -5.69 0.06 15.55
N MET A 171 -5.00 1.18 15.73
CA MET A 171 -4.63 2.04 14.61
C MET A 171 -3.44 1.45 13.87
N GLN A 172 -3.57 1.30 12.56
CA GLN A 172 -2.49 0.83 11.69
C GLN A 172 -1.35 1.85 11.58
N PRO A 173 -0.12 1.43 11.22
CA PRO A 173 1.01 2.35 10.97
C PRO A 173 0.78 3.18 9.70
N TRP A 174 0.36 4.43 9.85
CA TRP A 174 0.18 5.32 8.71
C TRP A 174 1.50 5.75 8.09
N GLY A 175 2.61 5.59 8.82
CA GLY A 175 3.97 5.75 8.32
C GLY A 175 4.40 4.70 7.29
N GLN A 176 3.53 3.75 6.90
CA GLN A 176 3.69 2.90 5.71
C GLN A 176 2.95 3.45 4.47
N THR A 177 1.96 4.30 4.67
CA THR A 177 1.14 4.89 3.58
C THR A 177 1.58 6.31 3.24
N TYR A 178 1.88 7.10 4.26
CA TYR A 178 2.26 8.51 4.13
C TYR A 178 3.75 8.70 4.39
N SER A 179 4.31 9.77 3.80
CA SER A 179 5.67 10.20 4.11
C SER A 179 5.76 10.80 5.52
N ALA A 180 6.95 10.78 6.13
CA ALA A 180 7.17 11.38 7.45
C ALA A 180 6.72 12.85 7.52
N LYS A 181 6.95 13.63 6.46
CA LYS A 181 6.43 15.00 6.36
C LYS A 181 4.90 15.05 6.44
N GLN A 182 4.19 14.20 5.70
CA GLN A 182 2.73 14.15 5.72
C GLN A 182 2.19 13.73 7.09
N VAL A 183 2.88 12.80 7.76
CA VAL A 183 2.54 12.44 9.15
C VAL A 183 2.71 13.65 10.06
N ALA A 184 3.79 14.44 9.93
CA ALA A 184 3.98 15.66 10.70
C ALA A 184 2.91 16.74 10.41
N GLU A 185 2.46 16.88 9.16
CA GLU A 185 1.35 17.77 8.79
C GLU A 185 0.04 17.32 9.47
N LEU A 186 -0.24 16.02 9.50
CA LEU A 186 -1.38 15.45 10.21
C LEU A 186 -1.28 15.65 11.73
N THR A 187 -0.11 15.44 12.32
CA THR A 187 0.15 15.71 13.74
C THR A 187 -0.10 17.19 14.07
N ALA A 188 0.41 18.11 13.24
CA ALA A 188 0.22 19.54 13.40
C ALA A 188 -1.27 19.95 13.33
N TYR A 189 -2.06 19.33 12.45
CA TYR A 189 -3.51 19.52 12.43
C TYR A 189 -4.17 19.11 13.75
N ILE A 190 -3.84 17.94 14.29
CA ILE A 190 -4.40 17.47 15.57
C ILE A 190 -4.02 18.41 16.73
N ILE A 191 -2.77 18.86 16.77
CA ILE A 191 -2.30 19.84 17.76
C ILE A 191 -3.05 21.17 17.63
N SER A 192 -3.29 21.65 16.41
CA SER A 192 -4.01 22.91 16.18
C SER A 192 -5.45 22.88 16.70
N LYS A 193 -6.05 21.70 16.83
CA LYS A 193 -7.40 21.50 17.40
C LYS A 193 -7.40 21.37 18.92
N ASN A 194 -6.22 21.15 19.52
CA ASN A 194 -6.04 20.91 20.96
C ASN A 194 -4.95 21.83 21.56
N PRO A 195 -5.03 23.15 21.37
CA PRO A 195 -3.94 24.06 21.77
C PRO A 195 -3.68 24.09 23.28
N THR A 196 -4.67 23.76 24.10
CA THR A 196 -4.56 23.72 25.57
C THR A 196 -3.74 22.55 26.09
N ASP A 197 -3.66 21.47 25.32
CA ASP A 197 -3.03 20.22 25.77
C ASP A 197 -1.50 20.28 25.64
N PHE A 198 -1.00 21.18 24.79
CA PHE A 198 0.41 21.27 24.43
C PHE A 198 1.08 22.57 24.86
N THR A 199 0.50 23.32 25.80
CA THR A 199 1.03 24.64 26.24
C THR A 199 2.41 24.57 26.90
N ALA A 200 2.85 23.37 27.30
CA ALA A 200 4.15 23.14 27.95
C ALA A 200 5.33 23.07 26.96
N TYR A 201 5.06 23.00 25.66
CA TYR A 201 6.04 22.88 24.58
C TYR A 201 6.11 24.19 23.80
#